data_AF-A0A352S7Z1-F1
#
_entry.id   AF-A0A352S7Z1-F1
#
_cell.length_a   1.000
_cell.length_b   1.000
_cell.length_c   1.000
_cell.angle_alpha   90.00
_cell.angle_beta   90.00
_cell.angle_gamma   90.00
#
_symmetry.space_group_name_H-M   'P 1'
#
loop_
_entity.id
_entity.type
_entity.pdbx_description
1 polymer ?
#
loop_
_entity_poly.entity_id
_entity_poly.type
_entity_poly.pdbx_seq_one_letter_code
_entity_poly.pdbx_strand_id
1 'polypeptide(L)' 'LGMPGFTAYHGLLNIGRPQPGETVVVASAIGAVGSVVGQLARLKGARAIGIAGGPEKC' A
#
# COMPACT_ATOMS: atom_id res chain seq x y z
N LEU A 1 5.43 11.55 9.33
CA LEU A 1 4.24 11.04 8.62
C LEU A 1 3.01 11.48 9.41
N GLY A 2 1.96 11.99 8.76
CA GLY A 2 0.66 12.11 9.42
C GLY A 2 0.05 10.73 9.71
N MET A 3 -1.07 10.69 10.44
CA MET A 3 -1.76 9.44 10.81
C MET A 3 -1.87 8.41 9.66
N PRO A 4 -2.27 8.77 8.42
CA PRO A 4 -2.41 7.79 7.35
C PRO A 4 -1.08 7.11 6.96
N GLY A 5 0.00 7.89 6.95
CA GLY A 5 1.31 7.39 6.63
C GLY A 5 1.87 6.50 7.74
N PHE A 6 1.65 6.86 9.01
CA PHE A 6 2.08 6.02 10.13
C PHE A 6 1.35 4.67 10.13
N THR A 7 0.03 4.68 9.90
CA THR A 7 -0.77 3.44 9.75
C THR A 7 -0.26 2.59 8.59
N ALA A 8 0.01 3.19 7.43
CA ALA A 8 0.55 2.48 6.27
C ALA A 8 1.92 1.86 6.56
N TYR A 9 2.83 2.64 7.15
CA TYR A 9 4.18 2.22 7.48
C TYR A 9 4.18 1.06 8.48
N HIS A 10 3.51 1.22 9.61
CA HIS A 10 3.49 0.20 10.65
C HIS A 10 2.75 -1.06 10.18
N GLY A 11 1.60 -0.91 9.54
CA GLY A 11 0.83 -2.03 9.00
C GLY A 11 1.62 -2.84 7.99
N LEU A 12 2.28 -2.17 7.03
CA LEU A 12 3.01 -2.89 5.99
C LEU A 12 4.35 -3.43 6.48
N LEU A 13 5.16 -2.64 7.18
CA LEU A 13 6.55 -3.01 7.48
C LEU A 13 6.74 -3.74 8.80
N ASN A 14 5.89 -3.51 9.80
CA ASN A 14 6.01 -4.17 11.10
C ASN A 14 5.14 -5.43 11.20
N ILE A 15 3.96 -5.41 10.56
CA ILE A 15 3.00 -6.52 10.60
C ILE A 15 3.08 -7.34 9.31
N GLY A 16 2.82 -6.74 8.15
CA GLY A 16 2.74 -7.46 6.87
C GLY A 16 4.08 -8.02 6.37
N ARG A 17 5.18 -7.28 6.56
CA ARG A 17 6.57 -7.68 6.23
C ARG A 17 6.72 -8.33 4.84
N PRO A 18 6.24 -7.70 3.76
CA PRO A 18 6.33 -8.27 2.44
C PRO A 18 7.80 -8.44 2.02
N GLN A 19 8.08 -9.52 1.32
CA GLN A 19 9.39 -9.82 0.74
C GLN A 19 9.47 -9.31 -0.70
N PRO A 20 10.69 -9.03 -1.19
CA PRO A 20 10.89 -8.69 -2.59
C PRO A 20 10.33 -9.79 -3.52
N GLY A 21 9.66 -9.39 -4.59
CA GLY A 21 9.00 -10.29 -5.54
C GLY A 21 7.59 -10.73 -5.15
N GLU A 22 7.17 -10.57 -3.89
CA GLU A 22 5.80 -10.85 -3.48
C GLU A 22 4.81 -9.82 -4.03
N THR A 23 3.52 -10.15 -4.00
CA THR A 23 2.45 -9.23 -4.41
C THR A 23 1.70 -8.71 -3.19
N VAL A 24 1.58 -7.38 -3.08
CA VAL A 24 0.75 -6.69 -2.09
C VAL A 24 -0.48 -6.15 -2.80
N VAL A 25 -1.66 -6.60 -2.39
CA VAL A 25 -2.95 -6.08 -2.86
C VAL A 25 -3.45 -5.02 -1.89
N VAL A 26 -3.75 -3.83 -2.39
CA VAL A 26 -4.14 -2.65 -1.60
C VAL A 26 -5.60 -2.32 -1.87
N ALA A 27 -6.46 -2.57 -0.90
CA ALA A 27 -7.84 -2.10 -0.93
C ALA A 27 -7.90 -0.57 -0.80
N SER A 28 -8.85 0.08 -1.49
CA SER A 28 -9.04 1.54 -1.46
C SER A 28 -7.72 2.30 -1.72
N ALA A 29 -7.04 1.94 -2.83
CA ALA A 29 -5.67 2.40 -3.11
C ALA A 29 -5.54 3.92 -3.30
N ILE A 30 -6.65 4.63 -3.55
CA ILE A 30 -6.72 6.09 -3.66
C ILE A 30 -6.78 6.77 -2.30
N GLY A 31 -7.22 6.04 -1.28
CA GLY A 31 -7.33 6.57 0.07
C GLY A 31 -5.97 7.01 0.63
N ALA A 32 -6.01 7.88 1.63
CA ALA A 32 -4.80 8.45 2.24
C ALA A 32 -3.84 7.38 2.80
N VAL A 33 -4.35 6.26 3.29
CA VAL A 33 -3.52 5.12 3.75
C VAL A 33 -3.09 4.26 2.56
N GLY A 34 -4.03 3.85 1.71
CA GLY A 34 -3.77 2.92 0.60
C GLY A 34 -2.73 3.43 -0.39
N SER A 35 -2.78 4.71 -0.72
CA SER A 35 -1.80 5.34 -1.62
C SER A 35 -0.37 5.25 -1.09
N VAL A 36 -0.18 5.39 0.22
CA VAL A 36 1.12 5.24 0.87
C VAL A 36 1.55 3.77 0.94
N VAL A 37 0.62 2.84 1.24
CA VAL A 37 0.92 1.40 1.25
C VAL A 37 1.44 0.94 -0.10
N GLY A 38 0.81 1.36 -1.21
CA GLY A 38 1.25 1.01 -2.56
C GLY A 38 2.66 1.48 -2.87
N GLN A 39 3.01 2.71 -2.45
CA GLN A 39 4.36 3.25 -2.60
C GLN A 39 5.39 2.46 -1.76
N LEU A 40 5.08 2.20 -0.49
CA LEU A 40 5.96 1.46 0.42
C LEU A 40 6.18 0.02 -0.05
N ALA A 41 5.15 -0.66 -0.57
CA ALA A 41 5.26 -2.01 -1.11
C ALA A 41 6.26 -2.06 -2.28
N ARG A 42 6.17 -1.10 -3.21
CA ARG A 42 7.13 -0.97 -4.32
C ARG A 42 8.54 -0.70 -3.83
N LEU A 43 8.71 0.21 -2.86
CA LEU A 43 10.02 0.49 -2.25
C LEU A 43 10.62 -0.74 -1.55
N LYS A 44 9.78 -1.65 -1.05
CA LYS A 44 10.22 -2.92 -0.44
C LYS A 44 10.56 -4.00 -1.47
N GLY A 45 10.43 -3.71 -2.76
CA GLY A 45 10.66 -4.67 -3.85
C GLY A 45 9.47 -5.59 -4.12
N ALA A 46 8.32 -5.34 -3.50
CA ALA A 46 7.09 -6.07 -3.78
C ALA A 46 6.32 -5.43 -4.94
N ARG A 47 5.53 -6.22 -5.65
CA ARG A 47 4.59 -5.75 -6.66
C ARG A 47 3.32 -5.28 -5.99
N ALA A 48 2.92 -4.01 -6.20
CA ALA A 48 1.67 -3.48 -5.67
C ALA A 48 0.53 -3.57 -6.70
N ILE A 49 -0.65 -4.04 -6.29
CA ILE A 49 -1.91 -3.95 -7.05
C ILE A 49 -2.92 -3.17 -6.23
N GLY A 50 -3.44 -2.07 -6.77
CA GLY A 50 -4.47 -1.27 -6.13
C GLY A 50 -5.88 -1.65 -6.57
N ILE A 51 -6.82 -1.64 -5.63
CA ILE A 51 -8.26 -1.69 -5.91
C ILE A 51 -8.82 -0.27 -5.78
N ALA A 52 -9.35 0.23 -6.90
CA ALA A 52 -10.06 1.50 -6.97
C ALA A 52 -11.58 1.29 -6.83
N GLY A 53 -12.29 2.33 -6.38
CA GLY A 53 -13.74 2.29 -6.20
C GLY A 53 -14.55 2.54 -7.47
N GLY A 54 -13.94 2.44 -8.66
CA GLY A 54 -14.57 2.71 -9.95
C GLY A 54 -13.53 3.04 -11.04
N PRO A 55 -13.90 3.02 -12.33
CA PRO A 55 -13.00 3.37 -13.44
C PRO A 55 -12.51 4.81 -13.40
N GLU A 56 -13.32 5.75 -12.91
CA GLU A 56 -13.02 7.18 -12.80
C GLU A 56 -11.90 7.50 -11.79
N LYS A 57 -11.42 6.47 -11.10
CA LYS A 57 -10.56 6.49 -9.93
C LYS A 57 -9.25 5.72 -10.20
N CYS A 58 -9.13 5.04 -11.34
CA CYS A 58 -7.95 4.27 -11.74
C CYS A 58 -6.87 5.15 -12.38
#